data_AF-A0A2V8GKV0-F1
#
_entry.id   AF-A0A2V8GKV0-F1
#
_cell.length_a   1.000
_cell.length_b   1.000
_cell.length_c   1.000
_cell.angle_alpha   90.00
_cell.angle_beta   90.00
_cell.angle_gamma   90.00
#
_symmetry.space_group_name_H-M   'P 1'
#
loop_
_entity.id
_entity.type
_entity.pdbx_description
1 polymer ?
#
loop_
_entity_poly.entity_id
_entity_poly.type
_entity_poly.pdbx_seq_one_letter_code
_entity_poly.pdbx_strand_id
1 'polypeptide(L)'
;MIRYALVLVFSLTFFLTAFAQERMGPIPAEKLTAAQKKAAADHTAARGSLTGPWSVLLRSPELMGRVRGLSDYVRFNSVLAPRLSEFVILITARQWSQAYEWS
;
A
#
# COMPACT_ATOMS: atom_id res chain seq x y z
N MET A 1 6.99 49.58 10.30
CA MET A 1 5.86 48.66 10.01
C MET A 1 6.12 47.71 8.85
N ILE A 2 6.88 48.08 7.80
CA ILE A 2 7.16 47.23 6.61
C ILE A 2 8.13 46.05 6.91
N ARG A 3 9.04 46.19 7.88
CA ARG A 3 10.00 45.12 8.26
C ARG A 3 9.37 43.90 8.92
N TYR A 4 8.26 44.05 9.66
CA TYR A 4 7.58 42.93 10.31
C TYR A 4 6.67 42.15 9.35
N ALA A 5 6.17 42.80 8.29
CA ALA A 5 5.39 42.15 7.24
C ALA A 5 6.24 41.14 6.43
N LEU A 6 7.53 41.43 6.22
CA LEU A 6 8.45 40.56 5.49
C LEU A 6 8.83 39.29 6.28
N VAL A 7 8.92 39.37 7.61
CA VAL A 7 9.22 38.21 8.48
C VAL A 7 8.01 37.28 8.62
N LEU A 8 6.79 37.83 8.63
CA LEU A 8 5.56 37.05 8.65
C LEU A 8 5.31 36.29 7.33
N VAL A 9 5.65 36.88 6.18
CA VAL A 9 5.52 36.23 4.87
C VAL A 9 6.54 35.10 4.66
N PHE A 10 7.73 35.20 5.28
CA PHE A 10 8.75 34.15 5.19
C PHE A 10 8.44 32.90 6.04
N SER A 11 7.56 33.05 7.02
CA SER A 11 7.19 31.97 7.96
C SER A 11 6.03 31.10 7.46
N LEU A 12 5.38 31.49 6.36
CA LEU A 12 4.18 30.83 5.81
C LEU A 12 4.45 29.93 4.60
N THR A 13 5.70 29.81 4.14
CA THR A 13 6.01 29.21 2.82
C THR A 13 6.68 27.83 2.85
N PHE A 14 6.83 27.18 4.01
CA PHE A 14 7.47 25.85 4.07
C PHE A 14 6.69 24.83 4.91
N PHE A 15 5.39 24.67 4.64
CA PHE A 15 4.77 23.37 4.88
C PHE A 15 5.19 22.43 3.75
N LEU A 16 6.40 21.86 3.86
CA LEU A 16 6.72 20.66 3.09
C LEU A 16 5.76 19.58 3.57
N THR A 17 4.78 19.22 2.75
CA THR A 17 4.09 17.95 2.87
C THR A 17 5.15 16.86 2.78
N ALA A 18 5.53 16.32 3.94
CA ALA A 18 6.46 15.21 4.01
C ALA A 18 5.75 13.97 3.44
N PHE A 19 5.96 13.70 2.16
CA PHE A 19 5.61 12.41 1.58
C PHE A 19 6.53 11.35 2.18
N ALA A 20 5.97 10.21 2.57
CA ALA A 20 6.78 9.08 3.01
C ALA A 20 7.76 8.71 1.90
N GLN A 21 9.03 8.52 2.26
CA GLN A 21 10.07 8.06 1.34
C GLN A 21 9.61 6.74 0.68
N GLU A 22 9.47 6.74 -0.65
CA GLU A 22 9.21 5.51 -1.39
C GLU A 22 10.44 4.59 -1.28
N ARG A 23 10.28 3.45 -0.60
CA ARG A 23 11.38 2.52 -0.32
C ARG A 23 11.51 1.43 -1.39
N MET A 24 10.39 1.00 -1.97
CA MET A 24 10.30 -0.24 -2.76
C MET A 24 9.39 -0.06 -3.97
N GLY A 25 9.68 0.98 -4.77
CA GLY A 25 8.92 1.31 -5.99
C GLY A 25 8.81 0.15 -6.99
N PRO A 26 7.96 0.30 -8.02
CA PRO A 26 7.67 -0.78 -8.97
C PRO A 26 8.93 -1.26 -9.69
N ILE A 27 9.03 -2.58 -9.91
CA ILE A 27 10.10 -3.17 -10.71
C ILE A 27 9.79 -2.86 -12.18
N PRO A 28 10.73 -2.28 -12.96
CA PRO A 28 10.52 -2.03 -14.38
C PRO A 28 10.16 -3.32 -15.14
N ALA A 29 9.23 -3.23 -16.08
CA ALA A 29 8.63 -4.41 -16.72
C ALA A 29 9.68 -5.27 -17.46
N GLU A 30 10.67 -4.61 -18.06
CA GLU A 30 11.79 -5.22 -18.75
C GLU A 30 12.78 -5.94 -17.81
N LYS A 31 12.76 -5.60 -16.52
CA LYS A 31 13.62 -6.22 -15.48
C LYS A 31 12.93 -7.36 -14.72
N LEU A 32 11.66 -7.63 -15.00
CA LEU A 32 10.94 -8.73 -14.35
C LEU A 32 11.48 -10.09 -14.81
N THR A 33 11.76 -10.97 -13.84
CA THR A 33 12.06 -12.37 -14.13
C THR A 33 10.82 -13.11 -14.63
N ALA A 34 11.00 -14.29 -15.23
CA ALA A 34 9.87 -15.12 -15.68
C ALA A 34 8.91 -15.47 -14.53
N ALA A 35 9.45 -15.80 -13.35
CA ALA A 35 8.65 -16.09 -12.16
C ALA A 35 7.83 -14.89 -11.69
N GLN A 36 8.41 -13.68 -11.74
CA GLN A 36 7.70 -12.44 -11.40
C GLN A 36 6.62 -12.11 -12.43
N LYS A 37 6.92 -12.23 -13.73
CA LYS A 37 5.91 -12.03 -14.79
C LYS A 37 4.72 -12.96 -14.59
N LYS A 38 4.98 -14.23 -14.28
CA LYS A 38 3.92 -15.20 -13.99
C LYS A 38 3.11 -14.80 -12.75
N ALA A 39 3.77 -14.51 -11.62
CA ALA A 39 3.08 -14.15 -10.39
C ALA A 39 2.25 -12.86 -10.52
N ALA A 40 2.76 -11.86 -11.25
CA ALA A 40 2.01 -10.66 -11.58
C ALA A 40 0.78 -10.98 -12.45
N ALA A 41 0.92 -11.79 -13.50
CA ALA A 41 -0.19 -12.20 -14.35
C ALA A 41 -1.26 -12.99 -13.57
N ASP A 42 -0.84 -13.97 -12.76
CA ASP A 42 -1.74 -14.77 -11.92
C ASP A 42 -2.51 -13.88 -10.92
N HIS A 43 -1.82 -12.91 -10.30
CA HIS A 43 -2.47 -11.96 -9.40
C HIS A 43 -3.46 -11.07 -10.16
N THR A 44 -3.06 -10.52 -11.31
CA THR A 44 -3.89 -9.63 -12.11
C THR A 44 -5.18 -10.32 -12.55
N ALA A 45 -5.08 -11.58 -12.97
CA ALA A 45 -6.24 -12.39 -13.34
C ALA A 45 -7.22 -12.60 -12.17
N ALA A 46 -6.72 -12.67 -10.94
CA ALA A 46 -7.55 -12.92 -9.74
C ALA A 46 -8.08 -11.63 -9.08
N ARG A 47 -7.33 -10.53 -9.12
CA ARG A 47 -7.52 -9.33 -8.26
C ARG A 47 -7.50 -8.00 -9.02
N GLY A 48 -7.30 -8.00 -10.33
CA GLY A 48 -7.22 -6.78 -11.13
C GLY A 48 -5.81 -6.20 -11.17
N SER A 49 -5.57 -5.03 -10.59
CA SER A 49 -4.27 -4.35 -10.72
C SER A 49 -3.28 -4.71 -9.60
N LEU A 50 -1.99 -4.70 -9.91
CA LEU A 50 -0.91 -4.93 -8.96
C LEU A 50 -0.66 -3.66 -8.11
N THR A 51 -1.48 -3.45 -7.09
CA THR A 51 -1.44 -2.26 -6.22
C THR A 51 -1.00 -2.58 -4.80
N GLY A 52 -0.55 -1.55 -4.08
CA GLY A 52 -0.17 -1.65 -2.67
C GLY A 52 0.88 -2.74 -2.38
N PRO A 53 0.65 -3.61 -1.38
CA PRO A 53 1.65 -4.58 -0.94
C PRO A 53 2.00 -5.61 -2.02
N TRP A 54 1.12 -5.85 -2.99
CA TRP A 54 1.35 -6.83 -4.06
C TRP A 54 2.51 -6.43 -4.98
N SER A 55 2.70 -5.13 -5.20
CA SER A 55 3.85 -4.61 -5.96
C SER A 55 5.20 -4.85 -5.26
N VAL A 56 5.20 -4.82 -3.93
CA VAL A 56 6.37 -5.11 -3.10
C VAL A 56 6.62 -6.61 -3.03
N LEU A 57 5.56 -7.40 -2.77
CA LEU A 57 5.61 -8.86 -2.68
C LEU A 57 6.06 -9.53 -3.97
N LEU A 58 5.92 -8.87 -5.13
CA LEU A 58 6.43 -9.37 -6.40
C LEU A 58 7.94 -9.68 -6.38
N ARG A 59 8.71 -9.06 -5.47
CA ARG A 59 10.13 -9.40 -5.25
C ARG A 59 10.33 -10.82 -4.70
N SER A 60 9.30 -11.44 -4.13
CA SER A 60 9.26 -12.85 -3.73
C SER A 60 8.01 -13.53 -4.31
N PRO A 61 8.06 -14.00 -5.58
CA PRO A 61 6.91 -14.53 -6.30
C PRO A 61 6.19 -15.68 -5.59
N GLU A 62 6.96 -16.57 -4.98
CA GLU A 62 6.42 -17.71 -4.23
C GLU A 62 5.68 -17.26 -2.97
N LEU A 63 6.26 -16.32 -2.21
CA LEU A 63 5.61 -15.73 -1.04
C LEU A 63 4.35 -14.98 -1.44
N MET A 64 4.39 -14.20 -2.52
CA MET A 64 3.23 -13.46 -3.04
C MET A 64 2.04 -14.40 -3.28
N GLY A 65 2.28 -15.56 -3.90
CA GLY A 65 1.25 -16.58 -4.13
C GLY A 65 0.65 -17.10 -2.82
N ARG A 66 1.49 -17.42 -1.84
CA ARG A 66 1.06 -17.90 -0.50
C ARG A 66 0.26 -16.85 0.26
N VAL A 67 0.76 -15.62 0.31
CA VAL A 67 0.12 -14.48 1.00
C VAL A 67 -1.22 -14.16 0.35
N ARG A 68 -1.33 -14.25 -0.98
CA ARG A 68 -2.62 -14.08 -1.68
C ARG A 68 -3.65 -15.11 -1.19
N GLY A 69 -3.30 -16.39 -1.19
CA GLY A 69 -4.19 -17.46 -0.71
C GLY A 69 -4.63 -17.25 0.74
N LEU A 70 -3.68 -16.91 1.63
CA LEU A 70 -3.99 -16.57 3.02
C LEU A 70 -4.95 -15.37 3.11
N SER A 71 -4.67 -14.29 2.37
CA SER A 71 -5.47 -13.07 2.36
C SER A 71 -6.89 -13.32 1.87
N ASP A 72 -7.05 -14.13 0.82
CA ASP A 72 -8.35 -14.51 0.27
C ASP A 72 -9.16 -15.32 1.30
N TYR A 73 -8.51 -16.24 2.02
CA TYR A 73 -9.16 -17.02 3.08
C TYR A 73 -9.64 -16.11 4.22
N VAL A 74 -8.76 -15.32 4.84
CA VAL A 74 -9.13 -14.52 6.01
C VAL A 74 -10.15 -13.42 5.69
N ARG A 75 -10.18 -12.94 4.43
CA ARG A 75 -11.11 -11.88 4.03
C ARG A 75 -12.49 -12.41 3.64
N PHE A 76 -12.54 -13.52 2.92
CA PHE A 76 -13.78 -13.99 2.30
C PHE A 76 -14.37 -15.26 2.92
N ASN A 77 -13.58 -16.00 3.71
CA ASN A 77 -13.99 -17.25 4.36
C ASN A 77 -13.99 -17.14 5.89
N SER A 78 -13.99 -15.90 6.41
CA SER A 78 -14.16 -15.62 7.83
C SER A 78 -15.61 -15.85 8.27
N VAL A 79 -15.80 -16.21 9.54
CA VAL A 79 -17.13 -16.27 10.19
C VAL A 79 -17.77 -14.89 10.39
N LEU A 80 -16.98 -13.82 10.30
CA LEU A 80 -17.45 -12.45 10.43
C LEU A 80 -18.14 -11.99 9.14
N ALA A 81 -19.31 -11.36 9.29
CA ALA A 81 -19.98 -10.71 8.18
C ALA A 81 -19.10 -9.61 7.57
N PRO A 82 -19.23 -9.28 6.26
CA PRO A 82 -18.30 -8.38 5.57
C PRO A 82 -18.07 -7.02 6.24
N ARG A 83 -19.13 -6.39 6.77
CA ARG A 83 -19.01 -5.10 7.49
C ARG A 83 -18.22 -5.22 8.80
N LEU A 84 -18.32 -6.34 9.51
CA LEU A 84 -17.55 -6.59 10.73
C LEU A 84 -16.10 -6.92 10.41
N SER A 85 -15.84 -7.72 9.36
CA SER A 85 -14.47 -7.96 8.87
C SER A 85 -13.78 -6.65 8.52
N GLU A 86 -14.44 -5.76 7.76
CA GLU A 86 -13.87 -4.47 7.39
C GLU A 86 -13.63 -3.57 8.62
N PHE A 87 -14.54 -3.58 9.59
CA PHE A 87 -14.35 -2.83 10.84
C PHE A 87 -13.12 -3.29 11.63
N VAL A 88 -12.89 -4.61 11.71
CA VAL A 88 -11.70 -5.19 12.34
C VAL A 88 -10.43 -4.81 11.58
N ILE A 89 -10.47 -4.83 10.24
CA ILE A 89 -9.35 -4.39 9.39
C ILE A 89 -9.00 -2.93 9.69
N LEU A 90 -9.99 -2.03 9.69
CA LEU A 90 -9.76 -0.60 9.94
C LEU A 90 -9.25 -0.30 11.34
N ILE A 91 -9.78 -0.93 12.39
CA ILE A 91 -9.26 -0.77 13.76
C ILE A 91 -7.81 -1.27 13.84
N THR A 92 -7.52 -2.41 13.20
CA THR A 92 -6.15 -2.94 13.15
C THR A 92 -5.22 -1.99 12.42
N ALA A 93 -5.64 -1.45 11.27
CA ALA A 93 -4.88 -0.46 10.51
C ALA A 93 -4.59 0.78 11.36
N ARG A 94 -5.59 1.29 12.10
CA ARG A 94 -5.41 2.43 13.01
C ARG A 94 -4.44 2.12 14.14
N GLN A 95 -4.56 0.96 14.78
CA GLN A 95 -3.68 0.53 15.87
C GLN A 95 -2.20 0.52 15.45
N TRP A 96 -1.93 0.10 14.22
CA TRP A 96 -0.57 0.01 13.66
C TRP A 96 -0.15 1.22 12.83
N SER A 97 -0.98 2.28 12.80
CA SER A 97 -0.76 3.45 11.94
C SER A 97 -0.49 3.10 10.47
N GLN A 98 -1.17 2.07 9.96
CA GLN A 98 -1.08 1.64 8.56
C GLN A 98 -1.95 2.53 7.68
N ALA A 99 -1.33 3.54 7.07
CA ALA A 99 -2.03 4.50 6.23
C ALA A 99 -2.69 3.84 4.99
N TYR A 100 -2.01 2.90 4.34
CA TYR A 100 -2.52 2.25 3.12
C TYR A 100 -3.81 1.46 3.34
N GLU A 101 -3.93 0.73 4.46
CA GLU A 101 -5.15 -0.03 4.77
C GLU A 101 -6.25 0.84 5.39
N TRP A 102 -5.91 2.06 5.82
CA TRP A 102 -6.86 2.99 6.45
C TRP A 102 -7.62 3.85 5.43
N SER A 103 -7.01 4.19 4.29
CA SER A 103 -7.54 5.12 3.27
C SER A 103 -7.66 4.49 1.90
#